data_AF-G9MX11-F1
#
_entry.id   AF-G9MX11-F1
#
_cell.length_a   1.000
_cell.length_b   1.000
_cell.length_c   1.000
_cell.angle_alpha   90.00
_cell.angle_beta   90.00
_cell.angle_gamma   90.00
#
_symmetry.space_group_name_H-M   'P 1'
#
loop_
_entity.id
_entity.type
_entity.pdbx_description
1 polymer ?
#
loop_
_entity_poly.entity_id
_entity_poly.type
_entity_poly.pdbx_seq_one_letter_code
_entity_poly.pdbx_strand_id
1 'polypeptide(L)'
;SGIFWIKGDPGKGKTMLLCGIIDEFGKDAELSSNLSYFFCQATDSRINTATAVLGGLIFSIVSRHETVFSHIQAKYEDRLEGPNAWFVLCEMFEAVIQNLPFKEPVFVVDALDECI
;
A
#
# COMPACT_ATOMS: atom_id res chain seq x y z
N SER A 1 -2.33 14.36 -7.62
CA SER A 1 -1.95 12.94 -7.60
C SER A 1 -2.14 12.33 -8.98
N GLY A 2 -1.20 11.50 -9.44
CA GLY A 2 -1.26 10.85 -10.75
C GLY A 2 -0.97 9.35 -10.63
N ILE A 3 -1.40 8.57 -11.62
CA ILE A 3 -1.10 7.14 -11.70
C ILE A 3 0.06 6.97 -12.68
N PHE A 4 1.15 6.35 -12.23
CA PHE A 4 2.22 5.90 -13.11
C PHE A 4 2.08 4.40 -13.34
N TRP A 5 1.87 4.01 -14.59
CA TRP A 5 1.55 2.63 -14.93
C TRP A 5 2.63 2.01 -15.83
N ILE A 6 3.25 0.93 -15.36
CA ILE A 6 4.27 0.19 -16.11
C ILE A 6 3.62 -1.04 -16.76
N LYS A 7 3.58 -1.10 -18.10
CA LYS A 7 3.11 -2.27 -18.87
C LYS A 7 4.27 -2.95 -19.56
N GLY A 8 4.13 -4.26 -19.76
CA GLY A 8 5.04 -5.07 -20.55
C GLY A 8 4.71 -6.54 -20.40
N ASP A 9 5.15 -7.35 -21.36
CA ASP A 9 4.93 -8.79 -21.34
C ASP A 9 5.57 -9.46 -20.11
N PRO A 10 5.17 -10.70 -19.77
CA PRO A 10 5.89 -11.52 -18.80
C PRO A 10 7.39 -11.59 -19.12
N GLY A 11 8.23 -11.55 -18.08
CA GLY A 11 9.69 -11.65 -18.23
C GLY A 11 10.41 -10.39 -18.73
N LYS A 12 9.73 -9.24 -18.88
CA LYS A 12 10.37 -7.97 -19.30
C LYS A 12 11.03 -7.16 -18.17
N GLY A 13 11.14 -7.73 -16.97
CA GLY A 13 11.82 -7.08 -15.83
C GLY A 13 11.02 -5.98 -15.12
N LYS A 14 9.68 -5.96 -15.23
CA LYS A 14 8.81 -4.96 -14.57
C LYS A 14 9.01 -4.91 -13.05
N THR A 15 8.95 -6.07 -12.40
CA THR A 15 9.20 -6.21 -10.95
C THR A 15 10.60 -5.71 -10.59
N MET A 16 11.64 -6.06 -11.37
CA MET A 16 13.01 -5.60 -11.11
C MET A 16 13.15 -4.08 -11.27
N LEU A 17 12.47 -3.48 -12.26
CA LEU A 17 12.40 -2.03 -12.42
C LEU A 17 11.73 -1.38 -11.20
N LEU A 18 10.60 -1.91 -10.73
CA LEU A 18 9.94 -1.43 -9.52
C LEU A 18 10.82 -1.56 -8.28
N CYS A 19 11.53 -2.69 -8.10
CA CYS A 19 12.51 -2.85 -7.03
C CYS A 19 13.60 -1.77 -7.09
N GLY A 20 14.15 -1.50 -8.28
CA GLY A 20 15.15 -0.44 -8.45
C GLY A 20 14.62 0.96 -8.11
N ILE A 21 13.35 1.26 -8.43
CA ILE A 21 12.70 2.51 -8.04
C ILE A 21 12.53 2.56 -6.51
N ILE A 22 12.04 1.49 -5.89
CA ILE A 22 11.86 1.38 -4.43
C ILE A 22 13.20 1.55 -3.71
N ASP A 23 14.26 0.92 -4.19
CA ASP A 23 15.62 1.03 -3.65
C ASP A 23 16.13 2.48 -3.72
N GLU A 24 15.82 3.20 -4.81
CA GLU A 24 16.21 4.61 -4.94
C GLU A 24 15.47 5.52 -3.97
N PHE A 25 14.17 5.31 -3.78
CA PHE A 25 13.39 5.98 -2.73
C PHE A 25 13.94 5.68 -1.34
N GLY A 26 14.42 4.46 -1.12
CA GLY A 26 15.02 4.03 0.15
C GLY A 26 16.29 4.78 0.54
N LYS A 27 16.97 5.46 -0.40
CA LYS A 27 18.18 6.24 -0.12
C LYS A 27 17.89 7.58 0.56
N ASP A 28 16.67 8.09 0.43
CA ASP A 28 16.22 9.32 1.07
C ASP A 28 15.27 8.98 2.23
N ALA A 29 15.55 9.49 3.42
CA ALA A 29 14.79 9.16 4.62
C ALA A 29 13.34 9.65 4.57
N GLU A 30 13.10 10.82 3.96
CA GLU A 30 11.76 11.39 3.82
C GLU A 30 10.96 10.58 2.80
N LEU A 31 11.53 10.29 1.63
CA LEU A 31 10.86 9.48 0.61
C LEU A 31 10.59 8.05 1.09
N SER A 32 11.55 7.43 1.78
CA SER A 32 11.42 6.08 2.36
C SER A 32 10.31 6.01 3.41
N SER A 33 10.17 7.07 4.23
CA SER A 33 9.09 7.15 5.23
C SER A 33 7.69 7.28 4.60
N ASN A 34 7.61 7.76 3.36
CA ASN A 34 6.38 8.00 2.61
C ASN A 34 6.07 6.93 1.56
N LEU A 35 6.91 5.89 1.46
CA LEU A 35 6.77 4.81 0.51
C LEU A 35 6.08 3.60 1.16
N SER A 36 5.08 3.07 0.47
CA SER A 36 4.48 1.78 0.80
C SER A 36 4.31 0.96 -0.47
N TYR A 37 4.58 -0.34 -0.40
CA TYR A 37 4.52 -1.21 -1.56
C TYR A 37 3.91 -2.57 -1.23
N PHE A 38 3.31 -3.18 -2.24
CA PHE A 38 2.75 -4.52 -2.17
C PHE A 38 3.09 -5.30 -3.44
N PHE A 39 3.52 -6.55 -3.29
CA PHE A 39 3.78 -7.44 -4.41
C PHE A 39 2.72 -8.53 -4.41
N CYS A 40 1.83 -8.53 -5.40
CA CYS A 40 0.94 -9.66 -5.61
C CYS A 40 1.77 -10.90 -6.01
N GLN A 41 1.36 -12.07 -5.52
CA GLN A 41 2.05 -13.33 -5.78
C GLN A 41 1.07 -14.40 -6.25
N ALA A 42 1.04 -14.73 -7.53
CA ALA A 42 0.10 -15.67 -8.14
C ALA A 42 -0.11 -17.00 -7.38
N THR A 43 0.88 -17.43 -6.59
CA THR A 43 0.85 -18.69 -5.85
C THR A 43 0.11 -18.64 -4.51
N ASP A 44 -0.28 -17.46 -4.00
CA ASP A 44 -1.02 -17.35 -2.74
C ASP A 44 -2.27 -16.46 -2.87
N SER A 45 -3.38 -17.08 -3.28
CA SER A 45 -4.68 -16.41 -3.42
C SER A 45 -5.27 -15.90 -2.11
N ARG A 46 -4.72 -16.28 -0.95
CA ARG A 46 -5.17 -15.76 0.35
C ARG A 46 -4.73 -14.31 0.56
N ILE A 47 -3.66 -13.88 -0.11
CA ILE A 47 -3.03 -12.57 0.10
C ILE A 47 -3.17 -11.63 -1.11
N ASN A 48 -3.70 -12.08 -2.25
CA ASN A 48 -3.91 -11.23 -3.43
C ASN A 48 -5.35 -10.77 -3.61
N THR A 49 -6.06 -10.45 -2.53
CA THR A 49 -7.37 -9.79 -2.66
C THR A 49 -7.19 -8.28 -2.59
N ALA A 50 -8.13 -7.51 -3.13
CA ALA A 50 -8.09 -6.04 -3.02
C ALA A 50 -7.98 -5.58 -1.56
N THR A 51 -8.62 -6.32 -0.64
CA THR A 51 -8.57 -6.09 0.81
C THR A 51 -7.16 -6.33 1.37
N ALA A 52 -6.50 -7.42 0.96
CA ALA A 52 -5.13 -7.72 1.40
C ALA A 52 -4.11 -6.72 0.84
N VAL A 53 -4.24 -6.32 -0.43
CA VAL A 53 -3.40 -5.28 -1.05
C VAL A 53 -3.53 -3.98 -0.29
N LEU A 54 -4.76 -3.47 -0.11
CA LEU A 54 -4.99 -2.19 0.56
C LEU A 54 -4.60 -2.24 2.03
N GLY A 55 -4.94 -3.33 2.75
CA GLY A 55 -4.57 -3.54 4.15
C GLY A 55 -3.05 -3.61 4.34
N GLY A 56 -2.33 -4.31 3.45
CA GLY A 56 -0.88 -4.36 3.47
C GLY A 56 -0.23 -2.99 3.25
N LEU A 57 -0.76 -2.20 2.31
CA LEU A 57 -0.28 -0.84 2.06
C LEU A 57 -0.49 0.08 3.27
N ILE A 58 -1.67 0.00 3.91
CA ILE A 58 -1.98 0.75 5.13
C ILE A 58 -1.04 0.34 6.25
N PHE A 59 -0.93 -0.96 6.54
CA PHE A 59 -0.07 -1.48 7.59
C PHE A 59 1.38 -1.02 7.41
N SER A 60 1.91 -1.15 6.19
CA SER A 60 3.26 -0.73 5.85
C SER A 60 3.48 0.77 6.07
N ILE A 61 2.55 1.65 5.64
CA ILE A 61 2.76 3.09 5.81
C ILE A 61 2.60 3.52 7.27
N VAL A 62 1.59 3.01 7.99
CA VAL A 62 1.34 3.42 9.40
C VAL A 62 2.41 2.88 10.35
N SER A 63 3.03 1.73 10.04
CA SER A 63 4.16 1.20 10.83
C SER A 63 5.39 2.12 10.84
N ARG A 64 5.48 3.05 9.88
CA ARG A 64 6.53 4.08 9.80
C ARG A 64 6.14 5.39 10.50
N HIS A 65 4.87 5.54 10.89
CA HIS A 65 4.29 6.75 11.49
C HIS A 65 3.41 6.39 12.71
N GLU A 66 4.02 6.04 13.84
CA GLU A 66 3.32 5.55 15.04
C GLU A 66 2.19 6.47 15.55
N THR A 67 2.37 7.80 15.42
CA THR A 67 1.36 8.79 15.82
C THR A 67 0.09 8.70 14.98
N VAL A 68 0.22 8.39 13.68
CA VAL A 68 -0.91 8.20 12.77
C VAL A 68 -1.63 6.89 13.07
N PHE A 69 -0.87 5.83 13.36
CA PHE A 69 -1.43 4.51 13.69
C PHE A 69 -2.35 4.58 14.92
N SER A 70 -1.90 5.18 16.02
CA SER A 70 -2.68 5.27 17.26
C SER A 70 -4.02 6.01 17.08
N HIS A 71 -4.04 7.07 16.28
CA HIS A 71 -5.28 7.83 16.00
C HIS A 71 -6.27 7.01 15.17
N ILE A 72 -5.76 6.21 14.23
CA ILE A 72 -6.58 5.48 13.25
C ILE A 72 -7.06 4.16 13.83
N GLN A 73 -6.21 3.40 14.52
CA GLN A 73 -6.57 2.12 15.15
C GLN A 73 -7.80 2.28 16.04
N ALA A 74 -7.79 3.28 16.94
CA ALA A 74 -8.87 3.54 17.88
C ALA A 74 -10.25 3.80 17.21
N LYS A 75 -10.25 4.22 15.94
CA LYS A 75 -11.47 4.56 15.19
C LYS A 75 -12.04 3.37 14.40
N TYR A 76 -11.22 2.38 14.07
CA TYR A 76 -11.56 1.36 13.07
C TYR A 76 -11.42 -0.09 13.56
N GLU A 77 -10.83 -0.36 14.72
CA GLU A 77 -10.56 -1.72 15.25
C GLU A 77 -11.76 -2.67 15.15
N ASP A 78 -12.95 -2.24 15.59
CA ASP A 78 -14.16 -3.08 15.60
C ASP A 78 -14.92 -3.13 14.26
N ARG A 79 -14.41 -2.45 13.22
CA ARG A 79 -15.14 -2.21 11.95
C ARG A 79 -14.50 -2.87 10.73
N LEU A 80 -13.37 -3.56 10.90
CA LEU A 80 -12.61 -4.20 9.81
C LEU A 80 -13.10 -5.61 9.47
N GLU A 81 -14.16 -6.10 10.12
CA GLU A 81 -14.78 -7.39 9.85
C GLU A 81 -16.20 -7.23 9.30
N GLY A 82 -16.68 -8.26 8.58
CA GLY A 82 -18.04 -8.32 8.07
C GLY A 82 -18.24 -7.68 6.69
N PRO A 83 -19.51 -7.55 6.24
CA PRO A 83 -19.84 -7.21 4.84
C PRO A 83 -19.39 -5.81 4.41
N ASN A 84 -19.12 -4.91 5.37
CA ASN A 84 -18.70 -3.54 5.11
C ASN A 84 -17.19 -3.33 5.24
N ALA A 85 -16.41 -4.38 5.54
CA ALA A 85 -14.98 -4.29 5.82
C ALA A 85 -14.20 -3.55 4.71
N TRP A 86 -14.53 -3.81 3.43
CA TRP A 86 -13.91 -3.13 2.30
C TRP A 86 -14.10 -1.61 2.33
N PHE A 87 -15.33 -1.14 2.58
CA PHE A 87 -15.61 0.30 2.65
C PHE A 87 -14.89 0.95 3.82
N VAL A 88 -14.87 0.28 4.96
CA VAL A 88 -14.14 0.74 6.15
C VAL A 88 -12.64 0.83 5.88
N LEU A 89 -12.09 -0.13 5.13
CA LEU A 89 -10.68 -0.14 4.74
C LEU A 89 -10.34 1.04 3.80
N CYS A 90 -11.21 1.36 2.84
CA CYS A 90 -11.07 2.54 2.00
C CYS A 90 -11.13 3.84 2.82
N GLU A 91 -12.10 3.98 3.73
CA GLU A 91 -12.19 5.12 4.65
C GLU A 91 -10.92 5.26 5.51
N MET A 92 -10.40 4.14 5.99
CA MET A 92 -9.17 4.10 6.76
C MET A 92 -7.97 4.55 5.92
N PHE A 93 -7.85 4.09 4.68
CA PHE A 93 -6.77 4.50 3.77
C PHE A 93 -6.78 6.01 3.51
N GLU A 94 -7.95 6.59 3.25
CA GLU A 94 -8.10 8.04 3.07
C GLU A 94 -7.72 8.80 4.34
N ALA A 95 -8.16 8.32 5.50
CA ALA A 95 -7.81 8.91 6.79
C ALA A 95 -6.30 8.86 7.05
N VAL A 96 -5.63 7.75 6.71
CA VAL A 96 -4.17 7.63 6.79
C VAL A 96 -3.52 8.73 5.96
N ILE A 97 -3.84 8.79 4.66
CA ILE A 97 -3.24 9.76 3.73
C ILE A 97 -3.42 11.21 4.21
N GLN A 98 -4.59 11.56 4.74
CA GLN A 98 -4.89 12.91 5.23
C GLN A 98 -4.13 13.29 6.49
N ASN A 99 -3.69 12.31 7.29
CA ASN A 99 -3.01 12.54 8.57
C ASN A 99 -1.49 12.28 8.50
N LEU A 100 -0.96 11.90 7.34
CA LEU A 100 0.49 11.77 7.16
C LEU A 100 1.17 13.14 7.32
N PRO A 101 2.35 13.20 7.97
CA PRO A 101 3.08 14.44 8.18
C PRO A 101 3.60 15.07 6.88
N PHE A 102 3.74 14.28 5.81
CA PHE A 102 4.24 14.69 4.51
C PHE A 102 3.14 14.59 3.44
N LYS A 103 3.21 15.46 2.42
CA LYS A 103 2.08 15.68 1.50
C LYS A 103 2.00 14.72 0.32
N GLU A 104 2.99 13.84 0.11
CA GLU A 104 3.13 13.07 -1.13
C GLU A 104 3.49 11.60 -0.88
N PRO A 105 2.60 10.81 -0.24
CA PRO A 105 2.82 9.38 -0.10
C PRO A 105 2.83 8.70 -1.47
N VAL A 106 3.75 7.74 -1.65
CA VAL A 106 3.86 6.93 -2.85
C VAL A 106 3.49 5.49 -2.53
N PHE A 107 2.52 4.96 -3.29
CA PHE A 107 2.07 3.59 -3.18
C PHE A 107 2.43 2.82 -4.45
N VAL A 108 3.08 1.67 -4.29
CA VAL A 108 3.48 0.80 -5.39
C VAL A 108 2.76 -0.54 -5.27
N VAL A 109 2.15 -1.01 -6.35
CA VAL A 109 1.58 -2.35 -6.42
C VAL A 109 2.17 -3.05 -7.64
N ASP A 110 2.95 -4.11 -7.41
CA ASP A 110 3.43 -4.99 -8.48
C ASP A 110 2.42 -6.10 -8.76
N ALA A 111 2.35 -6.51 -10.02
CA ALA A 111 1.48 -7.59 -10.50
C ALA A 111 0.00 -7.43 -10.09
N LEU A 112 -0.54 -6.21 -10.18
CA LEU A 112 -1.95 -5.91 -9.82
C LEU A 112 -2.95 -6.81 -10.58
N ASP A 113 -2.61 -7.28 -11.77
CA ASP A 113 -3.41 -8.22 -12.56
C ASP A 113 -3.53 -9.62 -11.93
N GLU A 114 -2.70 -9.95 -10.94
CA GLU A 114 -2.80 -11.19 -10.14
C GLU A 114 -3.73 -11.03 -8.92
N CYS A 115 -4.31 -9.84 -8.72
CA CYS A 115 -5.33 -9.59 -7.69
C CYS A 115 -6.68 -10.23 -8.08
N ILE A 116 -7.31 -10.94 -7.13
CA ILE A 116 -8.56 -11.69 -7.30
C ILE A 116 -9.71 -11.00 -6.56
#